data_AF-A0A2D6YDD6-F1
#
_entry.id   AF-A0A2D6YDD6-F1
#
_cell.length_a   1.000
_cell.length_b   1.000
_cell.length_c   1.000
_cell.angle_alpha   90.00
_cell.angle_beta   90.00
_cell.angle_gamma   90.00
#
_symmetry.space_group_name_H-M   'P 1'
#
loop_
_entity.id
_entity.type
_entity.pdbx_description
1 polymer ?
#
loop_
_entity_poly.entity_id
_entity_poly.type
_entity_poly.pdbx_seq_one_letter_code
_entity_poly.pdbx_strand_id
1 'polypeptide(L)'
;MTALIYSIFGGGLGWLIGHCFGQKCDLLLSRQDPQLINVIFAFILGVGFAFSEPFQSIITVACFSRVYPMTVIWNQCFLNHIQNKNYIDLSLSVAISIISGLAGYLLISYPQLFI
;
A
#
# COMPACT_ATOMS: atom_id res chain seq x y z
N MET A 1 12.38 -9.34 -21.28
CA MET A 1 13.03 -8.01 -21.38
C MET A 1 12.05 -6.86 -21.39
N THR A 2 10.90 -6.96 -22.06
CA THR A 2 9.85 -5.91 -22.10
C THR A 2 9.27 -5.57 -20.71
N ALA A 3 8.98 -6.56 -19.87
CA ALA A 3 8.46 -6.33 -18.52
C ALA A 3 9.42 -5.52 -17.62
N LEU A 4 10.73 -5.74 -17.75
CA LEU A 4 11.74 -5.01 -16.98
C LEU A 4 11.81 -3.54 -17.41
N ILE A 5 11.70 -3.27 -18.71
CA ILE A 5 11.64 -1.90 -19.24
C ILE A 5 10.36 -1.21 -18.75
N TYR A 6 9.21 -1.88 -18.81
CA TYR A 6 7.95 -1.34 -18.30
C TYR A 6 7.97 -1.10 -16.80
N SER A 7 8.64 -1.95 -16.03
CA SER A 7 8.82 -1.76 -14.59
C SER A 7 9.70 -0.54 -14.27
N ILE A 8 10.75 -0.30 -15.06
CA ILE A 8 11.61 0.89 -14.89
C ILE A 8 10.85 2.17 -15.25
N PHE A 9 10.17 2.20 -16.40
CA PHE A 9 9.38 3.37 -16.81
C PHE A 9 8.18 3.61 -15.90
N GLY A 10 7.47 2.54 -15.54
CA GLY A 10 6.35 2.57 -14.61
C GLY A 10 6.79 3.01 -13.22
N GLY A 11 7.91 2.50 -12.73
CA GLY A 11 8.50 2.96 -11.46
C GLY A 11 8.91 4.43 -11.49
N GLY A 12 9.51 4.91 -12.58
CA GLY A 12 9.83 6.33 -12.75
C GLY A 12 8.59 7.23 -12.73
N LEU A 13 7.52 6.83 -13.41
CA LEU A 13 6.23 7.54 -13.39
C LEU A 13 5.57 7.48 -12.01
N GLY A 14 5.59 6.31 -11.35
CA GLY A 14 5.08 6.13 -10.00
C GLY A 14 5.79 7.02 -8.99
N TRP A 15 7.12 7.14 -9.10
CA TRP A 15 7.91 8.06 -8.29
C TRP A 15 7.57 9.53 -8.56
N LEU A 16 7.40 9.95 -9.81
CA LEU A 16 6.99 11.32 -10.15
C LEU A 16 5.60 11.66 -9.59
N ILE A 17 4.62 10.77 -9.77
CA ILE A 17 3.27 10.93 -9.22
C ILE A 17 3.32 10.99 -7.69
N GLY A 18 4.12 10.11 -7.09
CA GLY A 18 4.48 10.16 -5.69
C GLY A 18 4.96 11.55 -5.32
N HIS A 19 6.05 12.02 -5.92
CA HIS A 19 6.68 13.26 -5.52
C HIS A 19 5.78 14.50 -5.70
N CYS A 20 5.08 14.63 -6.84
CA CYS A 20 4.25 15.80 -7.15
C CYS A 20 2.99 15.89 -6.28
N PHE A 21 2.30 14.78 -6.04
CA PHE A 21 1.03 14.77 -5.30
C PHE A 21 1.21 14.43 -3.81
N GLY A 22 2.43 14.09 -3.41
CA GLY A 22 2.72 13.52 -2.10
C GLY A 22 2.49 14.39 -0.92
N GLN A 23 3.03 15.62 -0.97
CA GLN A 23 2.92 16.52 0.17
C GLN A 23 1.46 16.79 0.56
N LYS A 24 0.55 16.88 -0.42
CA LYS A 24 -0.88 17.09 -0.16
C LYS A 24 -1.55 15.84 0.40
N CYS A 25 -1.23 14.67 -0.15
CA CYS A 25 -1.74 13.39 0.37
C CYS A 25 -1.21 13.13 1.78
N ASP A 26 0.06 13.37 2.05
CA ASP A 26 0.69 13.15 3.35
C ASP A 26 0.06 14.04 4.43
N LEU A 27 -0.27 15.30 4.10
CA LEU A 27 -0.96 16.22 5.02
C LEU A 27 -2.42 15.80 5.30
N LEU A 28 -3.08 15.15 4.34
CA LEU A 28 -4.41 14.58 4.54
C LEU A 28 -4.34 13.31 5.37
N LEU A 29 -3.37 12.44 5.09
CA LEU A 29 -3.13 11.20 5.80
C LEU A 29 -2.65 11.43 7.23
N SER A 30 -1.91 12.51 7.51
CA SER A 30 -1.44 12.83 8.87
C SER A 30 -2.53 13.11 9.89
N ARG A 31 -3.77 13.30 9.43
CA ARG A 31 -4.96 13.52 10.27
C ARG A 31 -5.75 12.23 10.52
N GLN A 32 -5.38 11.14 9.86
CA GLN A 32 -6.08 9.87 9.90
C GLN A 32 -5.42 8.90 10.89
N ASP A 33 -6.18 7.91 11.34
CA ASP A 33 -5.65 6.83 12.17
C ASP A 33 -4.59 6.02 11.39
N PRO A 34 -3.40 5.78 11.94
CA PRO A 34 -2.35 4.95 11.34
C PRO A 34 -2.84 3.58 10.86
N GLN A 35 -3.75 2.94 11.60
CA GLN A 35 -4.31 1.66 11.20
C GLN A 35 -5.19 1.78 9.96
N LEU A 36 -5.97 2.86 9.86
CA LEU A 36 -6.77 3.15 8.67
C LEU A 36 -5.87 3.42 7.46
N ILE A 37 -4.78 4.18 7.64
CA ILE A 37 -3.78 4.41 6.59
C ILE A 37 -3.19 3.09 6.11
N ASN A 38 -2.85 2.18 7.04
CA ASN A 38 -2.33 0.85 6.72
C ASN A 38 -3.34 0.03 5.89
N VAL A 39 -4.62 0.01 6.27
CA VAL A 39 -5.69 -0.67 5.52
C VAL A 39 -5.83 -0.11 4.11
N ILE A 40 -5.85 1.22 3.97
CA ILE A 40 -5.98 1.88 2.66
C ILE A 40 -4.80 1.53 1.76
N PHE A 41 -3.57 1.61 2.29
CA PHE A 41 -2.36 1.29 1.51
C PHE A 41 -2.29 -0.18 1.15
N ALA A 42 -2.62 -1.09 2.07
CA ALA A 42 -2.68 -2.52 1.80
C ALA A 42 -3.72 -2.84 0.70
N PHE A 43 -4.90 -2.21 0.76
CA PHE A 43 -5.93 -2.33 -0.27
C PHE A 43 -5.45 -1.81 -1.64
N ILE A 44 -4.85 -0.61 -1.70
CA ILE A 44 -4.32 -0.03 -2.95
C ILE A 44 -3.23 -0.92 -3.54
N LEU A 45 -2.33 -1.47 -2.71
CA LEU A 45 -1.32 -2.41 -3.18
C LEU A 45 -1.96 -3.69 -3.73
N GLY A 46 -2.95 -4.25 -3.04
CA GLY A 46 -3.73 -5.39 -3.50
C GLY A 46 -4.38 -5.16 -4.87
N VAL A 47 -5.00 -3.99 -5.06
CA VAL A 47 -5.52 -3.53 -6.35
C VAL A 47 -4.40 -3.40 -7.38
N GLY A 48 -3.26 -2.81 -7.00
CA GLY A 48 -2.09 -2.67 -7.87
C GLY A 48 -1.58 -4.00 -8.42
N PHE A 49 -1.56 -5.04 -7.60
CA PHE A 49 -1.16 -6.40 -7.99
C PHE A 49 -2.14 -7.11 -8.92
N ALA A 50 -3.40 -6.65 -9.01
CA ALA A 50 -4.38 -7.18 -9.96
C ALA A 50 -4.13 -6.69 -11.39
N PHE A 51 -3.43 -5.56 -11.57
CA PHE A 51 -3.12 -5.02 -12.89
C PHE A 51 -1.88 -5.66 -13.50
N SER A 52 -1.82 -5.65 -14.83
CA SER A 52 -0.61 -6.00 -15.58
C SER A 52 0.40 -4.84 -15.62
N GLU A 53 1.67 -5.15 -15.85
CA GLU A 53 2.67 -4.14 -16.17
C GLU A 53 2.25 -3.31 -17.39
N PRO A 54 2.46 -1.98 -17.40
CA PRO A 54 3.24 -1.16 -16.45
C PRO A 54 2.45 -0.65 -15.23
N PHE A 55 1.14 -0.88 -15.15
CA PHE A 55 0.31 -0.24 -14.12
C PHE A 55 0.61 -0.77 -12.71
N GLN A 56 0.95 -2.06 -12.61
CA GLN A 56 1.41 -2.66 -11.37
C GLN A 56 2.63 -1.93 -10.80
N SER A 57 3.68 -1.70 -11.61
CA SER A 57 4.90 -1.00 -11.16
C SER A 57 4.63 0.47 -10.83
N ILE A 58 3.77 1.17 -11.60
CA ILE A 58 3.38 2.55 -11.29
C ILE A 58 2.74 2.62 -9.90
N ILE A 59 1.73 1.79 -9.63
CA ILE A 59 0.96 1.83 -8.37
C ILE A 59 1.84 1.43 -7.20
N THR A 60 2.58 0.33 -7.32
CA THR A 60 3.45 -0.17 -6.25
C THR A 60 4.55 0.83 -5.91
N VAL A 61 5.25 1.38 -6.91
CA VAL A 61 6.30 2.38 -6.67
C VAL A 61 5.73 3.70 -6.17
N ALA A 62 4.56 4.13 -6.66
CA ALA A 62 3.88 5.31 -6.11
C ALA A 62 3.56 5.14 -4.62
N CYS A 63 3.07 3.96 -4.20
CA CYS A 63 2.82 3.65 -2.79
C CYS A 63 4.10 3.59 -1.96
N PHE A 64 5.15 2.91 -2.43
CA PHE A 64 6.40 2.75 -1.66
C PHE A 64 7.28 4.01 -1.65
N SER A 65 7.18 4.88 -2.67
CA SER A 65 7.90 6.16 -2.71
C SER A 65 7.43 7.16 -1.64
N ARG A 66 6.30 6.87 -0.97
CA ARG A 66 5.74 7.68 0.11
C ARG A 66 6.40 7.36 1.44
N VAL A 67 7.45 8.12 1.77
CA VAL A 67 8.21 7.94 3.02
C VAL A 67 7.33 8.16 4.27
N TYR A 68 6.48 9.18 4.28
CA TYR A 68 5.66 9.52 5.46
C TYR A 68 4.71 8.38 5.89
N PRO A 69 3.73 7.94 5.06
CA PRO A 69 2.78 6.92 5.47
C PRO A 69 3.47 5.58 5.76
N MET A 70 4.51 5.21 5.00
CA MET A 70 5.27 3.98 5.28
C MET A 70 5.97 4.03 6.64
N THR A 71 6.54 5.19 7.01
CA THR A 71 7.18 5.36 8.32
C THR A 71 6.15 5.34 9.45
N VAL A 72 4.98 5.97 9.26
CA VAL A 72 3.89 5.98 10.24
C VAL A 72 3.34 4.57 10.44
N ILE A 73 3.03 3.85 9.37
CA ILE A 73 2.57 2.46 9.41
C ILE A 73 3.61 1.58 10.11
N TRP A 74 4.87 1.65 9.70
CA TRP A 74 5.93 0.84 10.32
C TRP A 74 6.05 1.10 11.81
N ASN A 75 6.18 2.36 12.21
CA ASN A 75 6.43 2.70 13.61
C ASN A 75 5.21 2.44 14.49
N GLN A 76 4.03 2.84 14.06
CA GLN A 76 2.84 2.85 14.92
C GLN A 76 2.02 1.56 14.82
N CYS A 77 1.97 0.91 13.66
CA CYS A 77 1.22 -0.34 13.50
C CYS A 77 2.05 -1.59 13.80
N PHE A 78 3.38 -1.57 13.62
CA PHE A 78 4.20 -2.77 13.78
C PHE A 78 5.25 -2.64 14.88
N LEU A 79 6.17 -1.66 14.77
CA LEU A 79 7.32 -1.54 15.66
C LEU A 79 6.92 -1.34 17.12
N ASN A 80 5.93 -0.48 17.39
CA ASN A 80 5.45 -0.22 18.75
C ASN A 80 4.89 -1.50 19.41
N HIS A 81 4.15 -2.32 18.67
CA HIS A 81 3.64 -3.60 19.19
C HIS A 81 4.78 -4.61 19.46
N ILE A 82 5.80 -4.64 18.60
CA ILE A 82 7.00 -5.47 18.81
C ILE A 82 7.75 -5.03 20.07
N GLN A 83 7.97 -3.72 20.24
CA GLN A 83 8.70 -3.16 21.39
C GLN A 83 7.95 -3.40 22.71
N ASN A 84 6.63 -3.27 22.70
CA ASN A 84 5.79 -3.53 23.87
C ASN A 84 5.49 -5.02 24.10
N LYS A 85 5.98 -5.92 23.23
CA LYS A 85 5.72 -7.37 23.26
C LYS A 85 4.22 -7.73 23.16
N ASN A 86 3.43 -6.87 22.53
CA ASN A 86 2.01 -7.07 22.28
C ASN A 86 1.81 -7.86 20.98
N TYR A 87 2.14 -9.15 21.01
CA TYR A 87 2.12 -9.98 19.80
C TYR A 87 0.72 -10.27 19.24
N ILE A 88 -0.31 -10.19 20.09
CA ILE A 88 -1.70 -10.38 19.66
C ILE A 88 -2.15 -9.21 18.78
N ASP A 89 -1.90 -7.98 19.22
CA ASP A 89 -2.26 -6.79 18.45
C ASP A 89 -1.44 -6.67 17.16
N LEU A 90 -0.17 -7.10 17.21
CA LEU A 90 0.69 -7.21 16.03
C LEU A 90 0.11 -8.20 15.02
N SER A 91 -0.24 -9.41 15.46
CA SER A 91 -0.78 -10.44 14.55
C SER A 91 -2.12 -10.02 13.96
N LEU A 92 -2.96 -9.34 14.75
CA LEU A 92 -4.23 -8.78 14.29
C LEU A 92 -4.01 -7.67 13.25
N SER A 93 -3.04 -6.77 13.48
CA SER A 93 -2.66 -5.73 12.51
C SER A 93 -2.16 -6.32 11.19
N VAL A 94 -1.34 -7.37 11.25
CA VAL A 94 -0.88 -8.11 10.07
C VAL A 94 -2.06 -8.78 9.36
N ALA A 95 -2.94 -9.46 10.10
CA ALA A 95 -4.11 -10.14 9.53
C ALA A 95 -5.03 -9.15 8.80
N ILE A 96 -5.32 -7.99 9.40
CA ILE A 96 -6.12 -6.93 8.75
C ILE A 96 -5.44 -6.44 7.46
N SER A 97 -4.12 -6.28 7.47
CA SER A 97 -3.35 -5.85 6.30
C SER A 97 -3.45 -6.89 5.16
N ILE A 98 -3.34 -8.18 5.49
CA ILE A 98 -3.47 -9.26 4.52
C ILE A 98 -4.90 -9.33 3.97
N ILE A 99 -5.92 -9.27 4.83
CA ILE A 99 -7.32 -9.34 4.43
C ILE A 99 -7.68 -8.15 3.53
N SER A 100 -7.25 -6.94 3.89
CA SER A 100 -7.52 -5.75 3.08
C SER A 100 -6.81 -5.77 1.72
N GLY A 101 -5.56 -6.24 1.67
CA GLY A 101 -4.86 -6.45 0.40
C GLY A 101 -5.53 -7.52 -0.47
N LEU A 102 -5.92 -8.66 0.11
CA LEU A 102 -6.66 -9.70 -0.60
C LEU A 102 -8.01 -9.19 -1.11
N ALA A 103 -8.74 -8.41 -0.30
CA ALA A 103 -9.99 -7.80 -0.71
C ALA A 103 -9.80 -6.90 -1.94
N GLY A 104 -8.77 -6.05 -1.95
CA GLY A 104 -8.43 -5.21 -3.10
C GLY A 104 -8.12 -6.02 -4.36
N TYR A 105 -7.33 -7.08 -4.22
CA TYR A 105 -6.98 -7.96 -5.34
C TYR A 105 -8.19 -8.70 -5.90
N LEU A 106 -9.01 -9.30 -5.03
CA LEU A 106 -10.17 -10.11 -5.42
C LEU A 106 -11.26 -9.26 -6.07
N LEU A 107 -11.49 -8.04 -5.58
CA LEU A 107 -12.50 -7.14 -6.12
C LEU A 107 -12.24 -6.78 -7.58
N ILE A 108 -10.98 -6.62 -7.96
CA ILE A 108 -10.59 -6.28 -9.34
C ILE A 108 -10.40 -7.52 -10.21
N SER A 109 -9.75 -8.57 -9.68
CA SER A 109 -9.40 -9.75 -10.48
C SER A 109 -10.59 -10.68 -10.70
N TYR A 110 -11.51 -10.75 -9.73
CA TYR A 110 -12.64 -11.67 -9.73
C TYR A 110 -13.94 -10.98 -9.33
N PRO A 111 -14.42 -9.98 -10.10
CA PRO A 111 -15.64 -9.24 -9.77
C PRO A 111 -16.89 -10.17 -9.74
N GLN A 112 -16.81 -11.32 -10.39
CA GLN A 112 -17.86 -12.34 -10.46
C GLN A 112 -18.15 -13.02 -9.10
N LEU A 113 -17.24 -12.91 -8.12
CA LEU A 113 -17.45 -13.48 -6.78
C LEU A 113 -18.36 -12.62 -5.88
N PHE A 114 -18.74 -11.42 -6.32
CA PHE A 114 -19.50 -10.44 -5.54
C PHE A 114 -20.87 -10.09 -6.15
N ILE A 115 -21.30 -10.81 -7.19
CA ILE A 115 -22.61 -10.73 -7.85
C ILE A 115 -23.42 -11.96 -7.46
#